data_AF-A0A7V9GP05-F1
#
_entry.id   AF-A0A7V9GP05-F1
#
_cell.length_a   1.000
_cell.length_b   1.000
_cell.length_c   1.000
_cell.angle_alpha   90.00
_cell.angle_beta   90.00
_cell.angle_gamma   90.00
#
_symmetry.space_group_name_H-M   'P 1'
#
loop_
_entity.id
_entity.type
_entity.pdbx_description
1 polymer ?
#
loop_
_entity_poly.entity_id
_entity_poly.type
_entity_poly.pdbx_seq_one_letter_code
_entity_poly.pdbx_strand_id
1 'polypeptide(L)'
;MLPAPATHLCKQITGIWTGTLTTENALVRYELSISENKNGLSGYSLSIFTKNKKGDYQLNLGFPGMMPEFQKTFNLGYPALLIGSPGFEQPVWRWNGKDYQFYKKVRM
;
A
#
# COMPACT_ATOMS: atom_id res chain seq x y z
N MET A 1 34.98 -19.92 -22.47
CA MET A 1 34.76 -18.94 -21.39
C MET A 1 33.29 -18.54 -21.46
N LEU A 2 32.45 -19.07 -20.57
CA LEU A 2 31.00 -18.77 -20.55
C LEU A 2 30.76 -17.42 -19.82
N PRO A 3 29.82 -16.58 -20.25
CA PRO A 3 29.51 -15.34 -19.54
C PRO A 3 28.94 -15.67 -18.16
N ALA A 4 29.33 -14.88 -17.14
CA ALA A 4 28.82 -15.00 -15.79
C ALA A 4 27.28 -14.86 -15.76
N PRO A 5 26.57 -15.59 -14.88
CA PRO A 5 25.14 -15.37 -14.70
C PRO A 5 24.89 -13.92 -14.28
N ALA A 6 23.86 -13.30 -14.85
CA ALA A 6 23.47 -11.94 -14.54
C ALA A 6 23.02 -11.85 -13.06
N THR A 7 23.98 -11.50 -12.20
CA THR A 7 23.78 -11.32 -10.77
C THR A 7 23.03 -10.01 -10.52
N HIS A 8 21.78 -10.15 -10.06
CA HIS A 8 21.01 -9.18 -9.25
C HIS A 8 20.48 -7.91 -9.95
N LEU A 9 19.34 -8.05 -10.62
CA LEU A 9 18.37 -6.97 -10.86
C LEU A 9 17.48 -6.74 -9.61
N CYS A 10 18.08 -6.49 -8.45
CA CYS A 10 17.35 -5.89 -7.33
C CYS A 10 18.24 -4.83 -6.69
N LYS A 11 18.50 -3.76 -7.45
CA LYS A 11 19.13 -2.54 -6.94
C LYS A 11 18.07 -1.77 -6.14
N GLN A 12 18.29 -1.65 -4.83
CA GLN A 12 17.66 -0.69 -3.90
C GLN A 12 16.21 -0.31 -4.22
N ILE A 13 15.26 -0.96 -3.53
CA ILE A 13 13.84 -0.56 -3.51
C ILE A 13 13.58 0.73 -2.71
N THR A 14 14.62 1.36 -2.17
CA THR A 14 14.55 2.59 -1.39
C THR A 14 14.21 3.80 -2.25
N GLY A 15 13.34 4.67 -1.73
CA GLY A 15 12.81 5.82 -2.45
C GLY A 15 11.31 5.99 -2.25
N ILE A 16 10.76 6.99 -2.94
CA ILE A 16 9.32 7.27 -2.97
C ILE A 16 8.76 6.72 -4.28
N TRP A 17 7.85 5.78 -4.17
CA TRP A 17 7.15 5.15 -5.27
C TRP A 17 5.73 5.67 -5.30
N THR A 18 5.30 6.21 -6.44
CA THR A 18 3.89 6.60 -6.62
C THR A 18 3.23 5.70 -7.65
N GLY A 19 1.96 5.40 -7.44
CA GLY A 19 1.19 4.60 -8.36
C GLY A 19 -0.28 4.93 -8.29
N THR A 20 -1.01 4.43 -9.29
CA THR A 20 -2.47 4.58 -9.35
C THR A 20 -3.09 3.21 -9.57
N LEU A 21 -4.03 2.87 -8.71
CA LEU A 21 -4.87 1.70 -8.86
C LEU A 21 -6.16 2.16 -9.51
N THR A 22 -6.37 1.66 -10.72
CA THR A 22 -7.62 1.86 -11.45
C THR A 22 -8.53 0.69 -11.14
N THR A 23 -9.73 1.00 -10.66
CA THR A 23 -10.84 0.06 -10.50
C THR A 23 -12.00 0.52 -11.39
N GLU A 24 -13.04 -0.29 -11.54
CA GLU A 24 -14.25 0.08 -12.32
C GLU A 24 -14.86 1.41 -11.89
N ASN A 25 -14.75 1.78 -10.60
CA ASN A 25 -15.42 2.94 -10.03
C ASN A 25 -14.48 4.00 -9.45
N ALA A 26 -13.15 3.80 -9.51
CA ALA A 26 -12.22 4.68 -8.82
C ALA A 26 -10.78 4.64 -9.32
N LEU A 27 -10.13 5.80 -9.19
CA LEU A 27 -8.68 5.96 -9.24
C LEU A 27 -8.17 6.21 -7.82
N VAL A 28 -7.46 5.23 -7.26
CA VAL A 28 -6.80 5.36 -5.95
C VAL A 28 -5.33 5.63 -6.21
N ARG A 29 -4.85 6.81 -5.81
CA ARG A 29 -3.42 7.13 -5.90
C ARG A 29 -2.74 6.73 -4.60
N TYR A 30 -1.54 6.20 -4.67
CA TYR A 30 -0.75 5.89 -3.49
C TYR A 30 0.68 6.40 -3.62
N GLU A 31 1.27 6.65 -2.46
CA GLU A 31 2.69 6.94 -2.30
C GLU A 31 3.26 5.97 -1.27
N LEU A 32 4.26 5.19 -1.67
CA LEU A 32 5.00 4.26 -0.85
C LEU A 32 6.43 4.78 -0.70
N SER A 33 6.79 5.20 0.50
CA SER A 33 8.16 5.59 0.83
C SER A 33 8.86 4.42 1.49
N ILE A 34 10.04 4.03 1.00
CA ILE A 34 10.87 2.97 1.57
C ILE A 34 12.22 3.58 1.94
N SER A 35 12.65 3.40 3.18
CA SER A 35 13.95 3.88 3.70
C SER A 35 14.83 2.73 4.16
N GLU A 36 16.14 2.90 4.03
CA GLU A 36 17.16 2.01 4.57
C GLU A 36 18.14 2.80 5.45
N ASN A 37 18.89 2.09 6.28
CA ASN A 37 20.05 2.61 6.98
C ASN A 37 21.20 1.59 6.84
N LYS A 38 22.33 1.86 7.49
CA LYS A 38 23.53 0.99 7.47
C LYS A 38 23.28 -0.46 7.94
N ASN A 39 22.15 -0.74 8.59
CA ASN A 39 21.75 -2.05 9.08
C ASN A 39 20.64 -2.70 8.20
N GLY A 40 20.26 -2.11 7.06
CA GLY A 40 19.22 -2.61 6.17
C GLY A 40 17.95 -1.75 6.15
N LEU A 41 16.82 -2.34 5.76
CA LEU A 41 15.51 -1.66 5.70
C LEU A 41 15.19 -0.98 7.05
N SER A 42 15.02 0.33 7.05
CA SER A 42 14.83 1.14 8.27
C SER A 42 13.39 1.56 8.48
N GLY A 43 12.57 1.51 7.44
CA GLY A 43 11.16 1.82 7.52
C GLY A 43 10.53 1.95 6.16
N TYR A 44 9.21 2.04 6.16
CA TYR A 44 8.45 2.38 4.98
C TYR A 44 7.08 2.89 5.42
N SER A 45 6.48 3.74 4.60
CA SER A 45 5.19 4.35 4.86
C SER A 45 4.33 4.33 3.62
N LEU A 46 3.05 4.04 3.79
CA LEU A 46 2.08 4.17 2.71
C LEU A 46 1.11 5.32 3.01
N SER A 47 0.99 6.21 2.03
CA SER A 47 -0.05 7.23 1.93
C SER A 47 -1.02 6.85 0.82
N ILE A 48 -2.30 6.70 1.15
CA ILE A 48 -3.37 6.45 0.19
C ILE A 48 -4.14 7.74 -0.01
N PHE A 49 -4.30 8.13 -1.26
CA PHE A 49 -5.03 9.30 -1.67
C PHE A 49 -6.27 8.91 -2.46
N THR A 50 -7.38 9.53 -2.10
CA THR A 50 -8.64 9.38 -2.83
C THR A 50 -9.08 10.70 -3.39
N LYS A 51 -9.59 10.68 -4.62
CA LYS A 51 -10.10 11.87 -5.30
C LYS A 51 -11.52 12.15 -4.80
N ASN A 52 -11.77 13.36 -4.28
CA ASN A 52 -13.10 13.79 -3.87
C ASN A 52 -13.96 14.16 -5.09
N LYS A 53 -15.25 14.45 -4.88
CA LYS A 53 -16.18 14.88 -5.96
C LYS A 53 -15.78 16.19 -6.66
N LYS A 54 -14.97 17.04 -6.02
CA LYS A 54 -14.43 18.29 -6.59
C LYS A 54 -13.18 18.06 -7.43
N GLY A 55 -12.61 16.86 -7.36
CA GLY A 55 -11.42 16.46 -8.09
C GLY A 55 -10.12 16.56 -7.30
N ASP A 56 -10.16 16.94 -6.02
CA ASP A 56 -8.96 17.06 -5.18
C ASP A 56 -8.57 15.70 -4.59
N TYR A 57 -7.26 15.42 -4.52
CA TYR A 57 -6.75 14.26 -3.78
C TYR A 57 -6.67 14.59 -2.30
N GLN A 58 -7.25 13.73 -1.46
CA GLN A 58 -7.18 13.82 -0.01
C GLN A 58 -6.45 12.60 0.54
N LEU A 59 -5.55 12.82 1.50
CA LEU A 59 -4.93 11.74 2.27
C LEU A 59 -6.04 11.02 3.03
N ASN A 60 -6.23 9.76 2.68
CA ASN A 60 -7.26 8.90 3.26
C ASN A 60 -6.69 8.05 4.40
N LEU A 61 -5.51 7.48 4.16
CA LEU A 61 -4.79 6.65 5.12
C LEU A 61 -3.29 6.95 5.03
N GLY A 62 -2.64 7.10 6.18
CA GLY A 62 -1.19 7.22 6.31
C GLY A 62 -0.72 6.32 7.45
N PHE A 63 0.05 5.28 7.13
CA PHE A 63 0.57 4.35 8.14
C PHE A 63 2.10 4.28 8.10
N PRO A 64 2.76 4.40 9.26
CA PRO A 64 4.09 3.81 9.43
C PRO A 64 3.91 2.30 9.60
N GLY A 65 4.32 1.47 8.64
CA GLY A 65 4.10 0.02 8.71
C GLY A 65 3.59 -0.63 7.41
N MET A 66 3.50 -1.99 7.39
CA MET A 66 3.65 -2.91 6.20
C MET A 66 2.89 -2.49 4.95
N MET A 67 3.53 -2.68 3.79
CA MET A 67 2.89 -2.50 2.49
C MET A 67 1.57 -3.28 2.50
N PRO A 68 0.43 -2.64 2.21
CA PRO A 68 -0.84 -3.31 2.32
C PRO A 68 -0.98 -4.38 1.25
N GLU A 69 -1.68 -5.42 1.62
CA GLU A 69 -2.18 -6.41 0.69
C GLU A 69 -3.58 -5.98 0.22
N PHE A 70 -3.73 -5.81 -1.09
CA PHE A 70 -5.03 -5.56 -1.72
C PHE A 70 -5.83 -6.85 -1.75
N GLN A 71 -6.90 -6.91 -0.97
CA GLN A 71 -7.78 -8.06 -0.91
C GLN A 71 -8.68 -8.12 -2.14
N LYS A 72 -9.07 -9.32 -2.55
CA LYS A 72 -9.98 -9.54 -3.68
C LYS A 72 -11.42 -9.10 -3.40
N THR A 73 -11.75 -8.75 -2.16
CA THR A 73 -13.08 -8.28 -1.78
C THR A 73 -13.19 -6.77 -2.01
N PHE A 74 -14.23 -6.35 -2.72
CA PHE A 74 -14.49 -4.94 -3.03
C PHE A 74 -15.70 -4.40 -2.25
N ASN A 75 -15.67 -3.10 -1.94
CA ASN A 75 -16.83 -2.36 -1.48
C ASN A 75 -17.00 -1.10 -2.31
N LEU A 76 -18.17 -0.93 -2.95
CA LEU A 76 -18.44 0.21 -3.83
C LEU A 76 -17.33 0.43 -4.88
N GLY A 77 -16.73 -0.67 -5.37
CA GLY A 77 -15.63 -0.66 -6.34
C GLY A 77 -14.21 -0.51 -5.78
N TYR A 78 -14.03 -0.32 -4.48
CA TYR A 78 -12.71 -0.18 -3.85
C TYR A 78 -12.29 -1.48 -3.17
N PRO A 79 -11.05 -1.96 -3.36
CA PRO A 79 -10.57 -3.18 -2.69
C PRO A 79 -10.44 -2.95 -1.19
N ALA A 80 -10.70 -3.98 -0.39
CA ALA A 80 -10.32 -3.94 1.02
C ALA A 80 -8.79 -4.01 1.15
N LEU A 81 -8.25 -3.36 2.17
CA LEU A 81 -6.81 -3.25 2.40
C LEU A 81 -6.47 -3.99 3.68
N LEU A 82 -5.65 -5.03 3.58
CA LEU A 82 -5.04 -5.64 4.76
C LEU A 82 -3.71 -4.95 5.01
N ILE A 83 -3.57 -4.32 6.16
CA ILE A 83 -2.33 -3.64 6.51
C ILE A 83 -1.56 -4.52 7.46
N GLY A 84 -0.37 -4.92 7.04
CA GLY A 84 0.47 -5.75 7.88
C GLY A 84 0.97 -5.00 9.11
N SER A 85 0.94 -5.67 10.24
CA SER A 85 1.33 -5.22 11.57
C SER A 85 2.01 -6.38 12.32
N PRO A 86 2.89 -6.09 13.28
CA PRO A 86 3.49 -7.14 14.11
C PRO A 86 2.41 -7.98 14.82
N GLY A 87 2.54 -9.30 14.75
CA GLY A 87 1.62 -10.27 15.38
C GLY A 87 0.83 -11.12 14.38
N PHE A 88 -0.12 -11.90 14.90
CA PHE A 88 -0.93 -12.84 14.12
C PHE A 88 -2.28 -12.26 13.69
N GLU A 89 -2.62 -11.03 14.08
CA GLU A 89 -3.89 -10.38 13.74
C GLU A 89 -3.66 -9.12 12.93
N GLN A 90 -4.18 -9.09 11.71
CA GLN A 90 -3.97 -8.01 10.76
C GLN A 90 -5.25 -7.18 10.57
N PRO A 91 -5.20 -5.84 10.70
CA PRO A 91 -6.35 -4.99 10.45
C PRO A 91 -6.69 -4.93 8.96
N VAL A 92 -7.98 -5.06 8.66
CA VAL A 92 -8.56 -4.84 7.34
C VAL A 92 -9.31 -3.53 7.36
N TRP A 93 -9.03 -2.70 6.36
CA TRP A 93 -9.67 -1.43 6.11
C TRP A 93 -10.57 -1.56 4.89
N ARG A 94 -11.80 -1.05 4.98
CA ARG A 94 -12.80 -1.14 3.92
C ARG A 94 -13.34 0.25 3.61
N TRP A 95 -13.48 0.53 2.32
CA TRP A 95 -14.09 1.76 1.84
C TRP A 95 -15.56 1.85 2.27
N ASN A 96 -16.00 2.98 2.83
CA ASN A 96 -17.40 3.20 3.24
C ASN A 96 -18.22 4.06 2.25
N GLY A 97 -17.62 4.51 1.14
CA GLY A 97 -18.21 5.48 0.21
C GLY A 97 -17.56 6.87 0.24
N LYS A 98 -16.75 7.14 1.27
CA LYS A 98 -16.07 8.42 1.50
C LYS A 98 -14.60 8.23 1.89
N ASP A 99 -14.32 7.25 2.73
CA ASP A 99 -13.00 6.97 3.27
C ASP A 99 -12.84 5.50 3.68
N TYR A 100 -11.59 5.07 3.86
CA TYR A 100 -11.27 3.75 4.37
C TYR A 100 -11.39 3.74 5.89
N GLN A 101 -12.27 2.87 6.38
CA GLN A 101 -12.51 2.70 7.80
C GLN A 101 -12.07 1.31 8.25
N PHE A 102 -11.69 1.19 9.53
CA PHE A 102 -11.42 -0.10 10.12
C PHE A 102 -12.66 -0.98 9.97
N TYR A 103 -12.47 -2.20 9.45
CA TYR A 103 -13.56 -3.12 9.18
C TYR A 103 -13.52 -4.32 10.11
N LYS A 104 -12.38 -5.03 10.14
CA LYS A 104 -12.18 -6.20 11.00
C LYS A 104 -10.70 -6.51 11.17
N LYS A 105 -10.38 -7.43 12.07
CA LYS A 105 -9.09 -8.13 12.07
C LYS A 105 -9.21 -9.48 11.37
N VAL A 106 -8.12 -9.95 10.78
CA VAL A 106 -7.98 -11.32 10.27
C VAL A 106 -6.82 -11.98 10.99
N ARG A 107 -6.98 -13.24 11.37
CA ARG A 107 -5.86 -14.07 11.81
C ARG A 107 -5.14 -14.64 10.60
N MET A 108 -3.82 -14.49 10.56
CA MET A 108 -2.95 -15.16 9.59
C MET A 108 -2.47 -16.50 10.13
#